data_AF-A0A9D4Q6V7-F1
#
_entry.id   AF-A0A9D4Q6V7-F1
#
_cell.length_a   1.000
_cell.length_b   1.000
_cell.length_c   1.000
_cell.angle_alpha   90.00
_cell.angle_beta   90.00
_cell.angle_gamma   90.00
#
_symmetry.space_group_name_H-M   'P 1'
#
loop_
_entity.id
_entity.type
_entity.pdbx_description
1 polymer ?
#
loop_
_entity_poly.entity_id
_entity_poly.type
_entity_poly.pdbx_seq_one_letter_code
_entity_poly.pdbx_strand_id
1 'polypeptide(L)'
;MKYLMVWQQNRHIRDERVDTVNRLSCIAGLVVCLGGLIVSLSPTGHLRKDCTWYWPMFVPHVIGAMMIFGVGYTATLLHLYLHYLTDARWKTSPLFYTRALLSLVGITAMIITGLNWLMFDISLMTPPSGRGKVYPQGMLSAVAAEWLMAFIFQSYVLTYIPDFRKATFVLDVKLNELGEKKE
;
A
#
# COMPACT_ATOMS: atom_id res chain seq x y z
N MET A 1 -14.97 -5.57 -7.37
CA MET A 1 -15.35 -6.55 -8.36
C MET A 1 -16.50 -6.06 -9.23
N LYS A 2 -16.40 -4.84 -9.76
CA LYS A 2 -16.68 -4.66 -11.19
C LYS A 2 -15.72 -5.49 -12.06
N TYR A 3 -14.51 -5.78 -11.56
CA TYR A 3 -13.49 -6.61 -12.22
C TYR A 3 -13.90 -8.05 -12.54
N LEU A 4 -14.59 -8.77 -11.66
CA LEU A 4 -15.03 -10.14 -11.98
C LEU A 4 -16.19 -10.15 -12.99
N MET A 5 -17.07 -9.15 -12.96
CA MET A 5 -18.09 -8.98 -13.99
C MET A 5 -17.47 -8.65 -15.35
N VAL A 6 -16.46 -7.78 -15.40
CA VAL A 6 -15.72 -7.50 -16.65
C VAL A 6 -14.93 -8.73 -17.10
N TRP A 7 -14.30 -9.47 -16.19
CA TRP A 7 -13.59 -10.72 -16.51
C TRP A 7 -14.55 -11.80 -17.03
N GLN A 8 -15.76 -11.89 -16.48
CA GLN A 8 -16.84 -12.74 -17.02
C GLN A 8 -17.36 -12.25 -18.37
N GLN A 9 -17.44 -10.93 -18.60
CA GLN A 9 -17.83 -10.35 -19.89
C GLN A 9 -16.73 -10.51 -20.96
N ASN A 10 -15.46 -10.49 -20.56
CA ASN A 10 -14.29 -10.62 -21.42
C ASN A 10 -13.67 -12.02 -21.38
N ARG A 11 -14.42 -13.05 -20.94
CA ARG A 11 -13.93 -14.44 -20.82
C ARG A 11 -13.33 -15.00 -22.12
N HIS A 12 -13.69 -14.39 -23.26
CA HIS A 12 -13.23 -14.75 -24.60
C HIS A 12 -12.00 -13.97 -25.08
N ILE A 13 -11.56 -12.93 -24.34
CA ILE A 13 -10.40 -12.09 -24.66
C ILE A 13 -9.45 -12.10 -23.45
N ARG A 14 -8.49 -13.04 -23.43
CA ARG A 14 -7.38 -13.04 -22.46
C ARG A 14 -6.38 -11.95 -22.84
N ASP A 15 -6.48 -10.77 -22.23
CA ASP A 15 -5.42 -9.76 -22.32
C ASP A 15 -4.33 -10.08 -21.27
N GLU A 16 -3.15 -10.49 -21.73
CA GLU A 16 -1.99 -10.84 -20.91
C GLU A 16 -1.56 -9.69 -19.97
N ARG A 17 -1.82 -8.44 -20.35
CA ARG A 17 -1.53 -7.27 -19.52
C ARG A 17 -2.38 -7.25 -18.27
N VAL A 18 -3.66 -7.62 -18.38
CA VAL A 18 -4.58 -7.67 -17.23
C VAL A 18 -4.11 -8.74 -16.24
N ASP A 19 -3.74 -9.92 -16.73
CA ASP A 19 -3.25 -11.02 -15.89
C ASP A 19 -1.93 -10.66 -15.20
N THR A 20 -1.00 -10.06 -15.93
CA THR A 20 0.31 -9.62 -15.40
C THR A 20 0.13 -8.57 -14.30
N VAL A 21 -0.65 -7.52 -14.57
CA VAL A 21 -0.84 -6.42 -13.61
C VAL A 21 -1.62 -6.90 -12.40
N ASN A 22 -2.60 -7.79 -12.57
CA ASN A 22 -3.32 -8.40 -11.45
C ASN A 22 -2.38 -9.22 -10.54
N ARG A 23 -1.46 -9.99 -11.13
CA ARG A 23 -0.44 -10.74 -10.36
C ARG A 23 0.50 -9.79 -9.61
N LEU A 24 0.97 -8.72 -10.26
CA LEU A 24 1.81 -7.71 -9.62
C LEU A 24 1.07 -7.01 -8.48
N SER A 25 -0.20 -6.66 -8.65
CA SER A 25 -1.04 -6.10 -7.60
C SER A 25 -1.21 -7.04 -6.41
N CYS A 26 -1.35 -8.34 -6.65
CA CYS A 26 -1.41 -9.34 -5.58
C CYS A 26 -0.09 -9.40 -4.77
N ILE A 27 1.05 -9.48 -5.47
CA ILE A 27 2.37 -9.48 -4.83
C ILE A 27 2.58 -8.19 -4.04
N ALA A 28 2.24 -7.04 -4.63
CA ALA A 28 2.34 -5.74 -3.97
C ALA A 28 1.47 -5.68 -2.70
N GLY A 29 0.25 -6.22 -2.74
CA GLY A 29 -0.61 -6.32 -1.56
C GLY A 29 0.01 -7.13 -0.42
N LEU A 30 0.63 -8.27 -0.72
CA LEU A 30 1.34 -9.07 0.29
C LEU A 30 2.54 -8.32 0.90
N VAL A 31 3.31 -7.61 0.06
CA VAL A 31 4.43 -6.79 0.50
C VAL A 31 3.95 -5.64 1.40
N VAL A 32 2.83 -4.98 1.05
CA VAL A 32 2.21 -3.94 1.87
C VAL A 32 1.76 -4.49 3.23
N CYS A 33 1.13 -5.67 3.26
CA CYS A 33 0.75 -6.31 4.52
C CYS A 33 1.96 -6.62 5.40
N LEU A 34 3.04 -7.16 4.81
CA LEU A 34 4.29 -7.41 5.52
C LEU A 34 4.91 -6.11 6.06
N GLY A 35 4.91 -5.04 5.25
CA GLY A 35 5.34 -3.71 5.69
C GLY A 35 4.52 -3.20 6.87
N GLY A 36 3.19 -3.38 6.83
CA GLY A 36 2.26 -3.06 7.91
C GLY A 36 2.64 -3.70 9.24
N LEU A 37 2.98 -4.99 9.20
CA LEU A 37 3.46 -5.73 10.37
C LEU A 37 4.78 -5.17 10.89
N ILE A 38 5.76 -4.92 10.01
CA ILE A 38 7.08 -4.41 10.40
C ILE A 38 6.97 -3.03 11.08
N VAL A 39 6.20 -2.09 10.50
CA VAL A 39 5.96 -0.76 11.08
C VAL A 39 5.30 -0.87 12.44
N SER A 40 4.29 -1.74 12.57
CA SER A 40 3.54 -1.91 13.82
C SER A 40 4.38 -2.53 14.93
N LEU A 41 5.30 -3.44 14.57
CA LEU A 41 6.24 -4.08 15.51
C LEU A 41 7.44 -3.18 15.86
N SER A 42 7.65 -2.11 15.10
CA SER A 42 8.80 -1.20 15.27
C SER A 42 8.34 0.24 15.56
N PRO A 43 7.66 0.50 16.69
CA PRO A 43 7.11 1.82 17.00
C PRO A 43 8.21 2.87 17.24
N THR A 44 8.04 4.05 16.64
CA THR A 44 9.00 5.17 16.73
C THR A 44 8.50 6.35 17.60
N GLY A 45 7.31 6.24 18.20
CA GLY A 45 6.67 7.35 18.91
C GLY A 45 7.26 7.74 20.27
N HIS A 46 7.87 6.80 21.00
CA HIS A 46 8.38 7.01 22.37
C HIS A 46 9.75 6.35 22.58
N LEU A 47 10.73 6.78 21.80
CA LEU A 47 12.07 6.19 21.82
C LEU A 47 12.97 6.86 22.88
N ARG A 48 13.86 6.06 23.49
CA ARG A 48 14.82 6.54 24.50
C ARG A 48 15.75 7.61 23.93
N LYS A 49 16.24 8.49 24.79
CA LYS A 49 17.15 9.56 24.38
C LYS A 49 18.59 9.10 24.06
N ASP A 50 18.89 7.81 24.23
CA ASP A 50 20.22 7.23 24.10
C ASP A 50 20.56 6.75 22.67
N CYS A 51 19.65 6.95 21.70
CA CYS A 51 19.79 6.52 20.29
C CYS A 51 20.03 5.01 20.08
N THR A 52 20.00 4.19 21.13
CA THR A 52 20.20 2.72 21.05
C THR A 52 19.11 2.01 20.25
N TRP A 53 17.99 2.69 20.02
CA TRP A 53 16.84 2.24 19.25
C TRP A 53 16.99 2.37 17.72
N TYR A 54 18.03 3.07 17.23
CA TYR A 54 18.16 3.37 15.81
C TYR A 54 18.15 2.10 14.94
N TRP A 55 19.07 1.19 15.21
CA TRP A 55 19.18 -0.08 14.47
C TRP A 55 18.03 -1.06 14.72
N PRO A 56 17.62 -1.33 15.98
CA PRO A 56 16.60 -2.36 16.23
C PRO A 56 15.16 -1.91 15.97
N MET A 57 14.87 -0.60 15.98
CA MET A 57 13.50 -0.09 15.84
C MET A 57 13.34 0.79 14.61
N PHE A 58 14.21 1.79 14.44
CA PHE A 58 13.99 2.81 13.42
C PHE A 58 14.30 2.32 12.00
N VAL A 59 15.41 1.62 11.80
CA VAL A 59 15.73 1.05 10.47
C VAL A 59 14.63 0.08 10.00
N PRO A 60 14.19 -0.91 10.81
CA PRO A 60 13.04 -1.74 10.45
C PRO A 60 11.77 -0.93 10.18
N HIS A 61 11.46 0.08 10.99
CA HIS A 61 10.30 0.94 10.78
C HIS A 61 10.32 1.60 9.40
N VAL A 62 11.46 2.17 9.01
CA VAL A 62 11.60 2.83 7.70
C VAL A 62 11.47 1.84 6.56
N ILE A 63 12.07 0.64 6.68
CA ILE A 63 11.89 -0.44 5.70
C ILE A 63 10.41 -0.79 5.56
N GLY A 64 9.72 -1.00 6.69
CA GLY A 64 8.29 -1.26 6.70
C GLY A 64 7.48 -0.12 6.08
N ALA A 65 7.82 1.14 6.36
CA ALA A 65 7.15 2.31 5.81
C ALA A 65 7.34 2.38 4.28
N MET A 66 8.52 2.05 3.75
CA MET A 66 8.76 1.96 2.31
C MET A 66 7.96 0.81 1.66
N MET A 67 7.79 -0.30 2.36
CA MET A 67 6.94 -1.41 1.90
C MET A 67 5.45 -1.04 1.91
N ILE A 68 4.96 -0.30 2.90
CA ILE A 68 3.56 0.14 2.92
C ILE A 68 3.32 1.23 1.88
N PHE A 69 4.07 2.32 1.96
CA PHE A 69 3.76 3.52 1.20
C PHE A 69 4.41 3.51 -0.18
N GLY A 70 5.69 3.14 -0.29
CA GLY A 70 6.38 3.05 -1.59
C GLY A 70 5.73 2.00 -2.49
N VAL A 71 5.63 0.75 -2.02
CA VAL A 71 4.96 -0.32 -2.78
C VAL A 71 3.45 -0.11 -2.84
N GLY A 72 2.82 0.41 -1.78
CA GLY A 72 1.38 0.69 -1.78
C GLY A 72 0.96 1.72 -2.83
N TYR A 73 1.67 2.85 -2.96
CA TYR A 73 1.37 3.82 -4.02
C TYR A 73 1.77 3.32 -5.40
N THR A 74 2.78 2.47 -5.52
CA THR A 74 3.02 1.74 -6.77
C THR A 74 1.80 0.86 -7.12
N ALA A 75 1.24 0.16 -6.13
CA ALA A 75 0.04 -0.65 -6.32
C ALA A 75 -1.18 0.20 -6.69
N THR A 76 -1.34 1.42 -6.16
CA THR A 76 -2.45 2.29 -6.55
C THR A 76 -2.40 2.67 -8.03
N LEU A 77 -1.20 2.87 -8.58
CA LEU A 77 -1.00 3.09 -10.02
C LEU A 77 -1.32 1.83 -10.83
N LEU A 78 -0.89 0.65 -10.38
CA LEU A 78 -1.24 -0.62 -11.02
C LEU A 78 -2.75 -0.82 -11.06
N HIS A 79 -3.46 -0.52 -9.97
CA HIS A 79 -4.91 -0.66 -9.91
C HIS A 79 -5.65 0.37 -10.80
N LEU A 80 -5.11 1.59 -10.94
CA LEU A 80 -5.63 2.58 -11.89
C LEU A 80 -5.44 2.12 -13.32
N TYR A 81 -4.28 1.56 -13.65
CA TYR A 81 -4.00 1.00 -14.97
C TYR A 81 -4.91 -0.18 -15.27
N LEU A 82 -5.12 -1.08 -14.31
CA LEU A 82 -6.13 -2.13 -14.42
C LEU A 82 -7.54 -1.54 -14.65
N HIS A 83 -7.88 -0.41 -14.02
CA HIS A 83 -9.23 0.16 -14.12
C HIS A 83 -9.41 0.73 -15.52
N TYR A 84 -8.39 1.39 -16.05
CA TYR A 84 -8.32 1.80 -17.44
C TYR A 84 -8.49 0.64 -18.43
N LEU A 85 -7.80 -0.49 -18.21
CA LEU A 85 -7.88 -1.65 -19.11
C LEU A 85 -9.22 -2.38 -19.07
N THR A 86 -9.90 -2.39 -17.92
CA THR A 86 -11.08 -3.23 -17.68
C THR A 86 -12.40 -2.48 -17.78
N ASP A 87 -12.45 -1.19 -17.47
CA ASP A 87 -13.70 -0.41 -17.52
C ASP A 87 -13.77 0.37 -18.82
N ALA A 88 -14.56 -0.10 -19.79
CA ALA A 88 -14.79 0.62 -21.05
C ALA A 88 -15.37 2.03 -20.86
N ARG A 89 -15.95 2.33 -19.69
CA ARG A 89 -16.50 3.63 -19.31
C ARG A 89 -15.62 4.38 -18.31
N TRP A 90 -14.32 4.05 -18.21
CA TRP A 90 -13.41 4.70 -17.27
C TRP A 90 -13.42 6.24 -17.38
N LYS A 91 -13.55 6.79 -18.61
CA LYS A 91 -13.55 8.24 -18.87
C LYS A 91 -14.67 9.01 -18.18
N THR A 92 -15.79 8.35 -17.88
CA THR A 92 -16.95 8.97 -17.21
C THR A 92 -17.14 8.42 -15.80
N SER A 93 -16.22 7.59 -15.32
CA SER A 93 -16.31 6.94 -14.01
C SER A 93 -15.81 7.89 -12.92
N PRO A 94 -16.69 8.44 -12.05
CA PRO A 94 -16.24 9.30 -10.95
C PRO A 94 -15.28 8.57 -10.02
N LEU A 95 -15.47 7.26 -9.84
CA LEU A 95 -14.62 6.40 -9.03
C LEU A 95 -13.17 6.33 -9.56
N PHE A 96 -12.99 6.32 -10.89
CA PHE A 96 -11.65 6.35 -11.50
C PHE A 96 -10.92 7.64 -11.12
N TYR A 97 -11.57 8.79 -11.29
CA TYR A 97 -10.97 10.08 -10.95
C TYR A 97 -10.74 10.27 -9.45
N THR A 98 -11.63 9.77 -8.60
CA THR A 98 -11.40 9.75 -7.14
C THR A 98 -10.14 8.96 -6.80
N ARG A 99 -9.97 7.75 -7.36
CA ARG A 99 -8.77 6.92 -7.16
C ARG A 99 -7.50 7.57 -7.70
N ALA A 100 -7.60 8.26 -8.85
CA ALA A 100 -6.51 9.01 -9.45
C ALA A 100 -6.07 10.19 -8.56
N LEU A 101 -7.04 10.97 -8.07
CA LEU A 101 -6.79 12.09 -7.17
C LEU A 101 -6.14 11.62 -5.86
N LEU A 102 -6.69 10.57 -5.23
CA LEU A 102 -6.12 10.00 -4.01
C LEU A 102 -4.69 9.47 -4.24
N SER A 103 -4.42 8.84 -5.38
CA SER A 103 -3.06 8.39 -5.73
C SER A 103 -2.11 9.57 -5.89
N LEU A 104 -2.53 10.62 -6.59
CA LEU A 104 -1.72 11.82 -6.81
C LEU A 104 -1.39 12.54 -5.49
N VAL A 105 -2.40 12.81 -4.67
CA VAL A 105 -2.23 13.46 -3.37
C VAL A 105 -1.34 12.62 -2.47
N GLY A 106 -1.55 11.31 -2.44
CA GLY A 106 -0.76 10.39 -1.64
C GLY A 106 0.70 10.29 -2.06
N ILE A 107 0.99 10.17 -3.36
CA ILE A 107 2.36 10.19 -3.91
C ILE A 107 3.04 11.53 -3.60
N THR A 108 2.31 12.64 -3.72
CA THR A 108 2.84 13.96 -3.37
C THR A 108 3.20 14.05 -1.88
N ALA A 109 2.33 13.57 -1.00
CA ALA A 109 2.58 13.51 0.44
C ALA A 109 3.77 12.59 0.78
N MET A 110 3.91 11.46 0.08
CA MET A 110 5.06 10.55 0.20
C MET A 110 6.37 11.25 -0.18
N ILE A 111 6.39 11.98 -1.30
CA ILE A 111 7.58 12.75 -1.74
C ILE A 111 7.92 13.84 -0.72
N ILE A 112 6.95 14.61 -0.25
CA ILE A 112 7.17 15.64 0.78
C ILE A 112 7.74 15.03 2.05
N THR A 113 7.18 13.89 2.49
CA THR A 113 7.67 13.17 3.67
C THR A 113 9.12 12.76 3.46
N GLY A 114 9.46 12.12 2.33
CA GLY A 114 10.82 11.66 2.03
C GLY A 114 11.84 12.80 1.90
N LEU A 115 11.47 13.93 1.30
CA LEU A 115 12.37 15.08 1.13
C LEU A 115 12.64 15.84 2.44
N ASN A 116 11.67 15.85 3.36
CA ASN A 116 11.80 16.54 4.64
C ASN A 116 12.24 15.60 5.78
N TRP A 117 12.44 14.31 5.50
CA TRP A 117 12.86 13.37 6.52
C TRP A 117 14.37 13.41 6.74
N LEU A 118 14.76 13.44 8.02
CA LEU A 118 16.13 13.58 8.48
C LEU A 118 16.95 12.28 8.39
N MET A 119 16.55 11.33 7.52
CA MET A 119 17.11 9.97 7.43
C MET A 119 18.63 9.96 7.29
N PHE A 120 19.18 11.02 6.69
CA PHE A 120 20.57 11.11 6.29
C PHE A 120 21.46 11.82 7.32
N ASP A 121 20.87 12.35 8.40
CA ASP A 121 21.64 13.00 9.47
C ASP A 121 21.15 12.57 10.86
N ILE A 122 21.72 11.47 11.34
CA ILE A 122 21.45 10.89 12.66
C ILE A 122 21.76 11.90 13.78
N SER A 123 22.65 12.86 13.55
CA SER A 123 22.98 13.89 14.55
C SER A 123 21.76 14.77 14.86
N LEU A 124 20.87 15.00 13.89
CA LEU A 124 19.62 15.74 14.06
C LEU A 124 18.53 14.94 14.81
N MET A 125 18.72 13.63 14.97
CA MET A 125 17.86 12.77 15.79
C MET A 125 18.38 12.64 17.23
N THR A 126 19.57 13.17 17.51
CA THR A 126 20.13 13.16 18.87
C THR A 126 19.38 14.19 19.71
N PRO A 127 18.84 13.81 20.88
CA PRO A 127 18.12 14.74 21.72
C PRO A 127 19.06 15.84 22.21
N PRO A 128 18.64 17.12 22.15
CA PRO A 128 19.49 18.23 22.55
C PRO A 128 19.92 18.10 24.01
N SER A 129 21.16 18.49 24.30
CA SER A 129 21.73 18.57 25.64
C SER A 129 21.11 19.74 26.41
N GLY A 130 19.85 19.60 26.83
CA GLY A 130 19.08 20.64 27.52
C GLY A 130 17.64 20.24 27.82
N ARG A 131 16.92 21.10 28.57
CA ARG A 131 15.47 20.97 28.74
C ARG A 131 14.76 21.60 27.53
N GLY A 132 14.08 20.78 26.75
CA GLY A 132 13.28 21.22 25.61
C GLY A 132 13.37 20.24 24.44
N LYS A 133 12.32 20.16 23.64
CA LYS A 133 12.28 19.35 22.41
C LYS A 133 12.45 20.33 21.25
N VAL A 134 13.67 20.48 20.75
CA VAL A 134 13.93 21.27 19.54
C VAL A 134 13.64 20.36 18.36
N TYR A 135 12.56 20.64 17.64
CA TYR A 135 12.24 19.92 16.42
C TYR A 135 13.06 20.52 15.26
N PRO A 136 13.78 19.70 14.48
CA PRO A 136 14.50 20.18 13.31
C PRO A 136 13.56 20.84 12.29
N GLN A 137 14.12 21.77 11.51
CA GLN A 137 13.37 22.44 10.45
C GLN A 137 12.79 21.41 9.47
N GLY A 138 11.53 21.57 9.09
CA GLY A 138 10.84 20.62 8.19
C GLY A 138 10.20 19.42 8.88
N MET A 139 10.52 19.14 10.16
CA MET A 139 9.94 17.98 10.86
C MET A 139 8.42 18.07 11.02
N LEU A 140 7.86 19.27 11.26
CA LEU A 140 6.41 19.46 11.32
C LEU A 140 5.75 19.14 9.97
N SER A 141 6.35 19.60 8.87
CA SER A 141 5.87 19.34 7.50
C SER A 141 5.97 17.85 7.15
N ALA A 142 7.05 17.18 7.56
CA ALA A 142 7.23 15.75 7.38
C ALA A 142 6.16 14.95 8.13
N VAL A 143 5.92 15.26 9.41
CA VAL A 143 4.88 14.61 10.22
C VAL A 143 3.49 14.85 9.63
N ALA A 144 3.17 16.09 9.26
CA ALA A 144 1.88 16.40 8.66
C ALA A 144 1.67 15.64 7.32
N ALA A 145 2.70 15.58 6.48
CA ALA A 145 2.67 14.84 5.22
C ALA A 145 2.55 13.33 5.44
N GLU A 146 3.21 12.78 6.47
CA GLU A 146 3.14 11.37 6.84
C GLU A 146 1.70 10.96 7.23
N TRP A 147 1.06 11.73 8.10
CA TRP A 147 -0.33 11.47 8.50
C TRP A 147 -1.31 11.64 7.34
N LEU A 148 -1.10 12.67 6.51
CA LEU A 148 -1.91 12.87 5.31
C LEU A 148 -1.77 11.67 4.35
N MET A 149 -0.54 11.23 4.11
CA MET A 149 -0.24 10.05 3.29
C MET A 149 -0.97 8.81 3.83
N ALA A 150 -0.84 8.51 5.13
CA ALA A 150 -1.51 7.38 5.76
C ALA A 150 -3.04 7.44 5.62
N PHE A 151 -3.64 8.61 5.88
CA PHE A 151 -5.09 8.80 5.76
C PHE A 151 -5.58 8.65 4.32
N ILE A 152 -4.85 9.20 3.36
CA ILE A 152 -5.19 9.11 1.93
C ILE A 152 -5.04 7.67 1.43
N PHE A 153 -4.01 6.96 1.86
CA PHE A 153 -3.83 5.55 1.53
C PHE A 153 -5.00 4.70 2.06
N GLN A 154 -5.40 4.90 3.31
CA GLN A 154 -6.56 4.20 3.88
C GLN A 154 -7.84 4.54 3.11
N SER A 155 -8.07 5.83 2.84
CA SER A 155 -9.22 6.30 2.06
C SER A 155 -9.26 5.67 0.67
N TYR A 156 -8.10 5.53 0.02
CA TYR A 156 -7.96 4.84 -1.26
C TYR A 156 -8.39 3.36 -1.15
N VAL A 157 -7.93 2.64 -0.14
CA VAL A 157 -8.33 1.23 0.11
C VAL A 157 -9.85 1.13 0.32
N LEU A 158 -10.46 2.07 1.04
CA LEU A 158 -11.92 2.08 1.26
C LEU A 158 -12.70 2.18 -0.06
N THR A 159 -12.16 2.80 -1.11
CA THR A 159 -12.80 2.84 -2.44
C THR A 159 -12.99 1.45 -3.06
N TYR A 160 -12.30 0.42 -2.55
CA TYR A 160 -12.42 -0.97 -2.99
C TYR A 160 -13.34 -1.83 -2.11
N ILE A 161 -13.88 -1.32 -0.99
CA ILE A 161 -14.84 -2.08 -0.17
C ILE A 161 -16.07 -2.54 -0.97
N PRO A 162 -16.75 -1.66 -1.74
CA PRO A 162 -17.90 -2.09 -2.55
C PRO A 162 -17.51 -3.15 -3.58
N ASP A 163 -16.25 -3.10 -3.99
CA ASP A 163 -15.66 -4.03 -4.92
C ASP A 163 -15.46 -5.42 -4.26
N PHE A 164 -15.05 -5.51 -2.99
CA PHE A 164 -14.91 -6.78 -2.27
C PHE A 164 -16.23 -7.38 -1.79
N ARG A 165 -17.25 -6.57 -1.52
CA ARG A 165 -18.59 -7.07 -1.13
C ARG A 165 -19.27 -7.95 -2.18
N LYS A 166 -18.81 -7.89 -3.44
CA LYS A 166 -19.31 -8.69 -4.56
C LYS A 166 -18.43 -9.91 -4.87
N ALA A 167 -17.44 -10.20 -4.01
CA ALA A 167 -16.59 -11.37 -4.14
C ALA A 167 -17.33 -12.63 -3.74
N THR A 168 -17.29 -13.64 -4.60
CA THR A 168 -17.73 -14.99 -4.27
C THR A 168 -16.55 -15.93 -4.53
N PHE A 169 -16.08 -16.61 -3.49
CA PHE A 169 -15.08 -17.66 -3.63
C PHE A 169 -15.82 -18.98 -3.88
N VAL A 170 -15.56 -19.61 -5.03
CA VAL A 170 -16.03 -20.95 -5.34
C VAL A 170 -14.81 -21.85 -5.37
N LEU A 171 -14.71 -22.75 -4.38
CA LEU A 171 -13.68 -23.77 -4.35
C LEU A 171 -14.21 -25.02 -5.07
N ASP A 172 -13.71 -25.27 -6.27
CA ASP A 172 -14.04 -26.48 -7.02
C ASP A 172 -13.02 -27.58 -6.65
N VAL A 173 -13.41 -28.46 -5.73
CA VAL A 173 -12.59 -29.60 -5.31
C VAL A 173 -12.92 -30.79 -6.21
N LYS A 174 -12.04 -31.07 -7.18
CA LYS A 174 -12.10 -32.32 -7.92
C LYS A 174 -11.52 -33.44 -7.07
N LEU A 175 -12.39 -34.18 -6.40
CA LEU A 175 -12.04 -35.46 -5.81
C LEU A 175 -11.90 -36.46 -6.95
N ASN A 176 -10.68 -36.80 -7.33
CA ASN A 176 -10.46 -37.96 -8.19
C ASN A 176 -10.88 -39.20 -7.39
N GLU A 177 -11.94 -39.87 -7.82
CA GLU A 177 -12.34 -41.17 -7.31
C GLU A 177 -11.13 -42.11 -7.42
N LEU A 178 -10.57 -42.50 -6.27
CA LEU A 178 -9.62 -43.61 -6.22
C LEU A 178 -10.38 -44.84 -6.70
N GLY A 179 -9.95 -45.36 -7.85
CA GLY A 179 -10.61 -46.41 -8.58
C GLY A 179 -11.01 -47.60 -7.74
N GLU A 180 -12.17 -48.14 -8.09
CA GLU A 180 -12.63 -49.49 -7.76
C GLU A 180 -11.46 -50.47 -7.81
N LYS A 181 -11.05 -50.98 -6.64
CA LYS A 181 -10.35 -52.26 -6.59
C LYS A 181 -11.36 -53.33 -6.98
N LYS A 182 -11.29 -53.77 -8.24
CA LYS A 182 -11.75 -55.12 -8.61
C LYS A 182 -10.79 -56.13 -7.99
N GLU A 183 -11.28 -56.91 -7.04
CA GLU A 183 -10.98 -58.33 -6.85
C GLU A 183 -12.04 -58.97 -5.95
#